data_AF-W7C6D3-F1
#
_entry.id   AF-W7C6D3-F1
#
_cell.length_a   1.000
_cell.length_b   1.000
_cell.length_c   1.000
_cell.angle_alpha   90.00
_cell.angle_beta   90.00
_cell.angle_gamma   90.00
#
_symmetry.space_group_name_H-M   'P 1'
#
loop_
_entity.id
_entity.type
_entity.pdbx_description
1 polymer ?
#
loop_
_entity_poly.entity_id
_entity_poly.type
_entity_poly.pdbx_seq_one_letter_code
_entity_poly.pdbx_strand_id
1 'polypeptide(L)'
;MPIKIEQLVINEGEKYWGTPEFCEKLRIAVAGLDADFVAVRSRDGQKLWLQMQDYINRFPENMNGADIHVFNQNPAFLQYLRKLPDGEVYDMTPGLMFLGENTPNPASTYLEQDPHILLAEMGTYILYKTSFLKEYFNLVERSVGLIDIFQKSKMIWKHRVLEETKENEEVLTGYTVDEMVSCWEYYRELEDKYTFLSLNLLDFDKNMFNYLIRNKLGPVFAQNLMDGNLTEARNGMEAFTDFLESRDKKLVSALVSSGYFYIHFPVVNYGLWQQDKSFVVAYLRFLKVLFGKSHYQTKQYYLKYYRRATNATYKTVGLNSIKPVAKSYELYFEHESRHLV
;
A
#
# COMPACT_ATOMS: atom_id res chain seq x y z
N MET A 1 -24.95 25.07 9.40
CA MET A 1 -23.87 25.50 10.30
C MET A 1 -22.55 25.07 9.67
N PRO A 2 -21.46 25.85 9.80
CA PRO A 2 -20.15 25.40 9.31
C PRO A 2 -19.70 24.16 10.09
N ILE A 3 -19.13 23.17 9.39
CA ILE A 3 -18.56 21.98 10.01
C ILE A 3 -17.26 22.39 10.71
N LYS A 4 -17.16 22.15 12.02
CA LYS A 4 -15.97 22.43 12.82
C LYS A 4 -15.07 21.20 12.82
N ILE A 5 -13.82 21.39 12.43
CA ILE A 5 -12.82 20.31 12.37
C ILE A 5 -11.61 20.71 13.19
N GLU A 6 -11.13 19.78 14.02
CA GLU A 6 -9.89 19.93 14.77
C GLU A 6 -8.82 18.95 14.29
N GLN A 7 -7.56 19.35 14.41
CA GLN A 7 -6.42 18.50 14.05
C GLN A 7 -5.68 18.06 15.32
N LEU A 8 -5.34 16.77 15.39
CA LEU A 8 -4.40 16.22 16.35
C LEU A 8 -3.04 16.09 15.65
N VAL A 9 -2.11 16.96 16.01
CA VAL A 9 -0.74 16.91 15.47
C VAL A 9 0.08 15.94 16.32
N ILE A 10 0.59 14.87 15.70
CA ILE A 10 1.48 13.92 16.37
C ILE A 10 2.90 14.20 15.91
N ASN A 11 3.76 14.61 16.85
CA ASN A 11 5.16 15.01 16.59
C ASN A 11 6.10 13.81 16.45
N GLU A 12 5.68 12.64 16.93
CA GLU A 12 6.35 11.36 16.69
C GLU A 12 5.92 10.87 15.31
N GLY A 13 6.85 10.42 14.47
CA GLY A 13 6.60 10.15 13.04
C GLY A 13 5.44 9.18 12.77
N GLU A 14 5.08 9.03 11.50
CA GLU A 14 3.95 8.19 11.01
C GLU A 14 3.88 6.80 11.66
N LYS A 15 5.04 6.26 12.07
CA LYS A 15 5.24 4.98 12.79
C LYS A 15 4.33 4.74 14.00
N TYR A 16 3.76 5.80 14.58
CA TYR A 16 2.93 5.67 15.77
C TYR A 16 1.46 5.33 15.47
N TRP A 17 1.01 5.60 14.24
CA TRP A 17 -0.36 5.34 13.84
C TRP A 17 -0.67 3.83 13.79
N GLY A 18 -1.86 3.44 14.25
CA GLY A 18 -2.27 2.03 14.37
C GLY A 18 -1.84 1.34 15.67
N THR A 19 -1.05 2.01 16.51
CA THR A 19 -0.64 1.49 17.83
C THR A 19 -1.72 1.69 18.90
N PRO A 20 -1.71 0.90 19.99
CA PRO A 20 -2.56 1.17 21.16
C PRO A 20 -2.31 2.55 21.77
N GLU A 21 -1.05 2.99 21.74
CA GLU A 21 -0.62 4.28 22.28
C GLU A 21 -1.21 5.45 21.47
N PHE A 22 -1.32 5.30 20.14
CA PHE A 22 -2.08 6.22 19.29
C PHE A 22 -3.55 6.30 19.67
N CYS A 23 -4.20 5.16 19.86
CA CYS A 23 -5.61 5.12 20.21
C CYS A 23 -5.87 5.80 21.56
N GLU A 24 -4.93 5.69 22.49
CA GLU A 24 -4.99 6.39 23.77
C GLU A 24 -4.84 7.91 23.62
N LYS A 25 -3.86 8.38 22.83
CA LYS A 25 -3.74 9.82 22.52
C LYS A 25 -5.00 10.37 21.85
N LEU A 26 -5.59 9.62 20.92
CA LEU A 26 -6.84 10.00 20.27
C LEU A 26 -8.00 10.04 21.27
N ARG A 27 -8.10 9.07 22.18
CA ARG A 27 -9.10 9.05 23.27
C ARG A 27 -9.02 10.29 24.15
N ILE A 28 -7.81 10.61 24.63
CA ILE A 28 -7.57 11.78 25.49
C ILE A 28 -7.93 13.08 24.75
N ALA A 29 -7.50 13.20 23.49
CA ALA A 29 -7.81 14.38 22.68
C ALA A 29 -9.32 14.56 22.53
N VAL A 30 -10.02 13.53 22.06
CA VAL A 30 -11.46 13.53 21.75
C VAL A 30 -12.34 13.89 22.94
N ALA A 31 -11.94 13.52 24.17
CA ALA A 31 -12.72 13.81 25.38
C ALA A 31 -13.01 15.31 25.56
N GLY A 32 -12.07 16.18 25.17
CA GLY A 32 -12.17 17.63 25.32
C GLY A 32 -12.58 18.41 24.06
N LEU A 33 -12.65 17.76 22.88
CA LEU A 33 -12.91 18.49 21.63
C LEU A 33 -14.37 18.91 21.51
N ASP A 34 -14.58 20.16 21.13
CA ASP A 34 -15.88 20.70 20.73
C ASP A 34 -15.92 20.85 19.20
N ALA A 35 -15.58 19.79 18.47
CA ALA A 35 -15.53 19.77 17.01
C ALA A 35 -16.41 18.65 16.45
N ASP A 36 -16.95 18.82 15.25
CA ASP A 36 -17.74 17.80 14.56
C ASP A 36 -16.86 16.62 14.13
N PHE A 37 -15.63 16.92 13.71
CA PHE A 37 -14.64 15.94 13.25
C PHE A 37 -13.24 16.20 13.80
N VAL A 38 -12.45 15.14 13.86
CA VAL A 38 -11.02 15.18 14.20
C VAL A 38 -10.19 14.47 13.13
N ALA A 39 -9.15 15.14 12.64
CA ALA A 39 -8.14 14.57 11.77
C ALA A 39 -6.83 14.39 12.53
N VAL A 40 -6.04 13.40 12.16
CA VAL A 40 -4.67 13.25 12.67
C VAL A 40 -3.72 13.68 11.57
N ARG A 41 -2.74 14.51 11.91
CA ARG A 41 -1.78 15.04 10.94
C ARG A 41 -0.35 14.76 11.37
N SER A 42 0.48 14.39 10.40
CA SER A 42 1.93 14.55 10.51
C SER A 42 2.30 16.03 10.39
N ARG A 43 3.53 16.39 10.78
CA ARG A 43 3.99 17.79 10.73
C ARG A 43 3.94 18.37 9.32
N ASP A 44 4.20 17.56 8.29
CA ASP A 44 4.33 18.01 6.90
C ASP A 44 3.00 17.96 6.11
N GLY A 45 1.94 17.36 6.68
CA GLY A 45 0.62 17.22 6.05
C GLY A 45 -0.24 18.48 5.94
N GLN A 46 0.32 19.70 6.00
CA GLN A 46 -0.47 20.95 5.99
C GLN A 46 -1.27 21.13 4.69
N LYS A 47 -0.68 20.80 3.54
CA LYS A 47 -1.36 20.94 2.23
C LYS A 47 -2.54 19.98 2.10
N LEU A 48 -2.35 18.72 2.48
CA LEU A 48 -3.42 17.71 2.52
C LEU A 48 -4.58 18.16 3.41
N TRP A 49 -4.26 18.67 4.61
CA TRP A 49 -5.25 19.22 5.51
C TRP A 49 -6.06 20.37 4.88
N LEU A 50 -5.40 21.33 4.23
CA LEU A 50 -6.08 22.44 3.57
C LEU A 50 -7.01 21.96 2.43
N GLN A 51 -6.59 20.94 1.67
CA GLN A 51 -7.43 20.34 0.63
C GLN A 51 -8.66 19.60 1.22
N MET A 52 -8.50 18.89 2.34
CA MET A 52 -9.63 18.28 3.05
C MET A 52 -10.60 19.34 3.56
N GLN A 53 -10.09 20.44 4.14
CA GLN A 53 -10.93 21.57 4.58
C GLN A 53 -11.69 22.22 3.40
N ASP A 54 -11.01 22.46 2.27
CA ASP A 54 -11.63 23.00 1.06
C ASP A 54 -12.74 22.09 0.53
N TYR A 55 -12.53 20.76 0.50
CA TYR A 55 -13.59 19.81 0.14
C TYR A 55 -14.81 19.91 1.06
N ILE A 56 -14.59 19.91 2.38
CA ILE A 56 -15.66 19.94 3.38
C ILE A 56 -16.45 21.24 3.31
N ASN A 57 -15.77 22.36 3.05
CA ASN A 57 -16.42 23.66 2.88
C ASN A 57 -17.27 23.74 1.60
N ARG A 58 -16.84 23.08 0.52
CA ARG A 58 -17.59 23.04 -0.74
C ARG A 58 -18.78 22.08 -0.70
N PHE A 59 -18.65 20.97 0.04
CA PHE A 59 -19.67 19.92 0.09
C PHE A 59 -19.95 19.44 1.53
N PRO A 60 -20.48 20.29 2.41
CA PRO A 60 -20.75 19.93 3.79
C PRO A 60 -21.78 18.78 3.91
N GLU A 61 -22.67 18.64 2.95
CA GLU A 61 -23.64 17.54 2.87
C GLU A 61 -22.97 16.16 2.74
N ASN A 62 -21.78 16.10 2.13
CA ASN A 62 -21.00 14.88 1.91
C ASN A 62 -20.28 14.38 3.18
N MET A 63 -20.40 15.12 4.28
CA MET A 63 -19.88 14.73 5.57
C MET A 63 -20.96 14.07 6.45
N ASN A 64 -22.22 14.12 6.01
CA ASN A 64 -23.33 13.53 6.74
C ASN A 64 -23.59 12.10 6.23
N GLY A 65 -23.19 11.09 7.01
CA GLY A 65 -23.57 9.70 6.73
C GLY A 65 -22.50 8.65 7.00
N ALA A 66 -21.26 9.08 7.28
CA ALA A 66 -20.20 8.21 7.75
C ALA A 66 -19.66 8.62 9.12
N ASP A 67 -19.10 7.63 9.82
CA ASP A 67 -18.36 7.83 11.07
C ASP A 67 -16.88 8.08 10.80
N ILE A 68 -16.37 7.58 9.67
CA ILE A 68 -14.98 7.70 9.24
C ILE A 68 -14.96 8.09 7.76
N HIS A 69 -14.14 9.06 7.41
CA HIS A 69 -13.91 9.52 6.05
C HIS A 69 -12.44 9.31 5.69
N VAL A 70 -12.18 8.63 4.57
CA VAL A 70 -10.84 8.36 4.04
C VAL A 70 -10.65 9.14 2.75
N PHE A 71 -9.66 10.01 2.70
CA PHE A 71 -9.37 10.85 1.54
C PHE A 71 -8.25 10.22 0.71
N ASN A 72 -8.48 10.09 -0.59
CA ASN A 72 -7.57 9.43 -1.53
C ASN A 72 -7.25 10.37 -2.70
N GLN A 73 -6.16 10.07 -3.40
CA GLN A 73 -5.79 10.77 -4.63
C GLN A 73 -6.90 10.72 -5.68
N ASN A 74 -7.08 11.85 -6.34
CA ASN A 74 -8.10 12.07 -7.34
C ASN A 74 -7.69 11.49 -8.71
N PRO A 75 -8.49 10.58 -9.31
CA PRO A 75 -8.19 10.01 -10.62
C PRO A 75 -8.12 11.03 -11.76
N ALA A 76 -8.93 12.09 -11.72
CA ALA A 76 -8.91 13.14 -12.76
C ALA A 76 -7.60 13.94 -12.66
N PHE A 77 -7.17 14.24 -11.45
CA PHE A 77 -5.86 14.83 -11.18
C PHE A 77 -4.72 13.92 -11.65
N LEU A 78 -4.76 12.62 -11.35
CA LEU A 78 -3.76 11.67 -11.83
C LEU A 78 -3.70 11.59 -13.36
N GLN A 79 -4.84 11.71 -14.05
CA GLN A 79 -4.88 11.77 -15.51
C GLN A 79 -4.30 13.07 -16.05
N TYR A 80 -4.50 14.19 -15.35
CA TYR A 80 -3.89 15.46 -15.69
C TYR A 80 -2.36 15.39 -15.56
N LEU A 81 -1.85 14.87 -14.43
CA LEU A 81 -0.40 14.69 -14.22
C LEU A 81 0.24 13.85 -15.33
N ARG A 82 -0.42 12.79 -15.79
CA ARG A 82 0.08 11.93 -16.89
C ARG A 82 0.14 12.63 -18.25
N LYS A 83 -0.55 13.75 -18.41
CA LYS A 83 -0.57 14.56 -19.64
C LYS A 83 0.36 15.76 -19.55
N LEU A 84 0.95 16.02 -18.38
CA LEU A 84 1.95 17.07 -18.24
C LEU A 84 3.14 16.74 -19.15
N PRO A 85 3.66 17.74 -19.88
CA PRO A 85 4.94 17.62 -20.58
C PRO A 85 6.07 17.21 -19.63
N ASP A 86 7.05 16.49 -20.15
CA ASP A 86 8.23 16.07 -19.38
C ASP A 86 8.91 17.29 -18.73
N GLY A 87 9.10 17.24 -17.40
CA GLY A 87 9.73 18.30 -16.62
C GLY A 87 8.80 19.38 -16.08
N GLU A 88 7.52 19.40 -16.46
CA GLU A 88 6.53 20.26 -15.80
C GLU A 88 6.08 19.64 -14.47
N VAL A 89 6.14 20.43 -13.41
CA VAL A 89 5.67 20.06 -12.07
C VAL A 89 4.36 20.78 -11.81
N TYR A 90 3.35 20.05 -11.36
CA TYR A 90 2.13 20.68 -10.87
C TYR A 90 2.41 21.39 -9.54
N ASP A 91 2.19 22.70 -9.49
CA ASP A 91 2.29 23.44 -8.24
C ASP A 91 1.07 23.17 -7.36
N MET A 92 1.31 22.41 -6.31
CA MET A 92 0.35 21.99 -5.32
C MET A 92 -0.37 23.17 -4.66
N THR A 93 -1.65 23.37 -4.96
CA THR A 93 -2.46 24.41 -4.32
C THR A 93 -3.16 23.94 -3.03
N PRO A 94 -3.38 24.84 -2.06
CA PRO A 94 -4.17 24.56 -0.86
C PRO A 94 -5.63 24.16 -1.14
N GLY A 95 -6.21 24.65 -2.23
CA GLY A 95 -7.57 24.31 -2.65
C GLY A 95 -7.57 23.26 -3.76
N LEU A 96 -8.73 22.61 -3.95
CA LEU A 96 -8.98 21.60 -4.97
C LEU A 96 -9.42 22.26 -6.29
N MET A 97 -8.72 21.95 -7.36
CA MET A 97 -8.98 22.40 -8.73
C MET A 97 -9.69 21.35 -9.60
N PHE A 98 -9.49 20.05 -9.34
CA PHE A 98 -9.92 18.91 -10.14
C PHE A 98 -11.15 18.20 -9.55
N LEU A 99 -12.19 18.93 -9.18
CA LEU A 99 -13.39 18.30 -8.60
C LEU A 99 -14.28 17.68 -9.69
N GLY A 100 -14.39 16.35 -9.70
CA GLY A 100 -15.33 15.62 -10.56
C GLY A 100 -16.55 15.05 -9.81
N GLU A 101 -16.65 15.24 -8.50
CA GLU A 101 -17.68 14.63 -7.65
C GLU A 101 -18.76 15.65 -7.25
N ASN A 102 -19.96 15.52 -7.82
CA ASN A 102 -21.15 16.21 -7.31
C ASN A 102 -21.83 15.42 -6.17
N THR A 103 -21.46 14.15 -5.97
CA THR A 103 -21.97 13.29 -4.89
C THR A 103 -20.97 12.15 -4.63
N PRO A 104 -20.53 11.91 -3.38
CA PRO A 104 -19.62 10.83 -3.05
C PRO A 104 -20.36 9.51 -3.25
N ASN A 105 -19.71 8.57 -3.92
CA ASN A 105 -20.23 7.21 -3.97
C ASN A 105 -19.99 6.57 -2.60
N PRO A 106 -21.03 6.03 -1.93
CA PRO A 106 -20.81 5.22 -0.74
C PRO A 106 -19.91 4.04 -1.12
N ALA A 107 -18.69 4.02 -0.60
CA ALA A 107 -17.82 2.88 -0.75
C ALA A 107 -18.21 1.86 0.32
N SER A 108 -18.74 0.71 -0.07
CA SER A 108 -19.04 -0.37 0.87
C SER A 108 -17.80 -0.72 1.68
N THR A 109 -17.98 -0.65 3.00
CA THR A 109 -17.05 -1.00 4.07
C THR A 109 -16.72 -2.47 4.01
N TYR A 110 -15.57 -2.82 3.47
CA TYR A 110 -14.92 -4.07 3.86
C TYR A 110 -13.45 -3.76 4.07
N LEU A 111 -13.04 -3.56 5.33
CA LEU A 111 -11.63 -3.52 5.73
C LEU A 111 -10.85 -4.70 5.14
N GLU A 112 -11.51 -5.84 4.91
CA GLU A 112 -10.97 -7.00 4.21
C GLU A 112 -10.50 -6.70 2.78
N GLN A 113 -11.22 -5.83 2.07
CA GLN A 113 -10.85 -5.42 0.70
C GLN A 113 -9.76 -4.36 0.69
N ASP A 114 -9.65 -3.60 1.78
CA ASP A 114 -8.72 -2.49 1.87
C ASP A 114 -8.11 -2.34 3.28
N PRO A 115 -7.27 -3.31 3.70
CA PRO A 115 -6.78 -3.38 5.07
C PRO A 115 -5.62 -2.42 5.33
N HIS A 116 -5.00 -1.88 4.28
CA HIS A 116 -3.87 -0.97 4.42
C HIS A 116 -4.26 0.38 5.04
N ILE A 117 -5.55 0.73 5.07
CA ILE A 117 -6.04 1.92 5.80
C ILE A 117 -5.75 1.86 7.31
N LEU A 118 -5.39 0.68 7.82
CA LEU A 118 -4.96 0.47 9.20
C LEU A 118 -3.47 0.80 9.43
N LEU A 119 -2.69 0.98 8.36
CA LEU A 119 -1.25 1.22 8.42
C LEU A 119 -0.92 2.69 8.67
N ALA A 120 0.25 2.89 9.27
CA ALA A 120 0.78 4.16 9.74
C ALA A 120 0.65 5.31 8.73
N GLU A 121 1.13 5.03 7.51
CA GLU A 121 1.19 5.94 6.37
C GLU A 121 -0.19 6.42 5.89
N MET A 122 -1.27 5.72 6.24
CA MET A 122 -2.63 6.11 5.85
C MET A 122 -3.27 7.10 6.83
N GLY A 123 -2.64 7.36 7.98
CA GLY A 123 -3.25 8.12 9.06
C GLY A 123 -3.61 9.56 8.73
N THR A 124 -2.74 10.23 7.97
CA THR A 124 -2.90 11.62 7.55
C THR A 124 -4.09 11.85 6.62
N TYR A 125 -4.63 10.77 6.06
CA TYR A 125 -5.71 10.77 5.10
C TYR A 125 -7.08 10.51 5.74
N ILE A 126 -7.14 10.34 7.06
CA ILE A 126 -8.34 9.85 7.76
C ILE A 126 -8.92 10.94 8.67
N LEU A 127 -10.24 11.12 8.55
CA LEU A 127 -11.04 12.03 9.35
C LEU A 127 -12.11 11.23 10.10
N TYR A 128 -12.19 11.44 11.41
CA TYR A 128 -13.15 10.75 12.28
C TYR A 128 -14.24 11.71 12.74
N LYS A 129 -15.47 11.23 12.81
CA LYS A 129 -16.56 11.95 13.45
C LYS A 129 -16.38 11.91 14.97
N THR A 130 -16.28 13.08 15.60
CA THR A 130 -15.98 13.19 17.04
C THR A 130 -17.06 12.53 17.90
N SER A 131 -18.34 12.67 17.51
CA SER A 131 -19.45 12.05 18.26
C SER A 131 -19.35 10.53 18.29
N PHE A 132 -18.95 9.93 17.17
CA PHE A 132 -18.72 8.49 17.06
C PHE A 132 -17.56 8.05 17.96
N LEU A 133 -16.44 8.74 17.92
CA LEU A 133 -15.29 8.42 18.77
C LEU A 133 -15.63 8.57 20.26
N LYS A 134 -16.37 9.61 20.66
CA LYS A 134 -16.83 9.79 22.05
C LYS A 134 -17.72 8.63 22.49
N GLU A 135 -18.71 8.26 21.67
CA GLU A 135 -19.58 7.11 21.94
C GLU A 135 -18.77 5.82 22.09
N TYR A 136 -17.86 5.57 21.15
CA TYR A 136 -16.97 4.41 21.17
C TYR A 136 -16.10 4.36 22.44
N PHE A 137 -15.37 5.43 22.75
CA PHE A 137 -14.45 5.46 23.90
C PHE A 137 -15.17 5.43 25.25
N ASN A 138 -16.40 5.91 25.34
CA ASN A 138 -17.22 5.77 26.56
C ASN A 138 -17.63 4.32 26.84
N LEU A 139 -17.68 3.46 25.81
CA LEU A 139 -18.08 2.06 25.93
C LEU A 139 -16.90 1.10 26.15
N VAL A 140 -15.67 1.55 25.91
CA VAL A 140 -14.49 0.68 25.89
C VAL A 140 -13.61 0.95 27.11
N GLU A 141 -13.61 -0.01 28.04
CA GLU A 141 -12.82 0.03 29.28
C GLU A 141 -11.38 -0.52 29.12
N ARG A 142 -11.07 -1.14 27.99
CA ARG A 142 -9.80 -1.85 27.71
C ARG A 142 -8.93 -1.12 26.69
N SER A 143 -7.69 -1.61 26.52
CA SER A 143 -6.79 -1.17 25.45
C SER A 143 -7.49 -1.24 24.08
N VAL A 144 -7.46 -0.13 23.35
CA VAL A 144 -8.13 0.06 22.05
C VAL A 144 -7.11 -0.14 20.92
N GLY A 145 -7.46 -0.97 19.95
CA GLY A 145 -6.77 -1.05 18.67
C GLY A 145 -7.45 -0.19 17.60
N LEU A 146 -6.69 0.21 16.58
CA LEU A 146 -7.26 0.99 15.46
C LEU A 146 -8.33 0.20 14.72
N ILE A 147 -8.11 -1.10 14.49
CA ILE A 147 -9.09 -1.95 13.81
C ILE A 147 -10.43 -1.97 14.58
N ASP A 148 -10.41 -1.86 15.90
CA ASP A 148 -11.60 -1.85 16.76
C ASP A 148 -12.49 -0.65 16.42
N ILE A 149 -11.87 0.53 16.25
CA ILE A 149 -12.55 1.76 15.87
C ILE A 149 -13.20 1.56 14.50
N PHE A 150 -12.46 1.05 13.52
CA PHE A 150 -12.98 0.81 12.18
C PHE A 150 -14.10 -0.24 12.15
N GLN A 151 -14.00 -1.32 12.93
CA GLN A 151 -15.03 -2.38 13.05
C GLN A 151 -16.30 -1.90 13.76
N LYS A 152 -16.21 -0.90 14.66
CA LYS A 152 -17.37 -0.31 15.34
C LYS A 152 -18.01 0.83 14.58
N SER A 153 -17.37 1.36 13.55
CA SER A 153 -17.97 2.36 12.67
C SER A 153 -19.20 1.78 11.96
N LYS A 154 -20.29 2.55 11.88
CA LYS A 154 -21.50 2.18 11.13
C LYS A 154 -21.27 2.29 9.64
N MET A 155 -20.40 3.23 9.22
CA MET A 155 -20.13 3.52 7.83
C MET A 155 -18.79 4.24 7.67
N ILE A 156 -18.02 3.85 6.65
CA ILE A 156 -16.77 4.49 6.23
C ILE A 156 -16.95 4.97 4.79
N TRP A 157 -16.66 6.24 4.51
CA TRP A 157 -16.69 6.79 3.15
C TRP A 157 -15.29 7.04 2.62
N LYS A 158 -15.08 6.78 1.32
CA LYS A 158 -13.83 7.04 0.63
C LYS A 158 -14.04 8.16 -0.38
N HIS A 159 -13.29 9.25 -0.23
CA HIS A 159 -13.36 10.44 -1.08
C HIS A 159 -12.14 10.44 -2.01
N ARG A 160 -12.33 10.52 -3.32
CA ARG A 160 -11.22 10.50 -4.29
C ARG A 160 -10.94 11.89 -4.81
N VAL A 161 -10.47 12.76 -3.92
CA VAL A 161 -10.49 14.21 -4.13
C VAL A 161 -9.13 14.88 -3.98
N LEU A 162 -8.15 14.22 -3.36
CA LEU A 162 -6.85 14.84 -3.08
C LEU A 162 -6.04 15.06 -4.35
N GLU A 163 -5.45 16.24 -4.46
CA GLU A 163 -4.61 16.64 -5.59
C GLU A 163 -3.15 16.60 -5.19
N GLU A 164 -2.72 15.52 -4.54
CA GLU A 164 -1.37 15.37 -4.05
C GLU A 164 -0.44 14.75 -5.10
N THR A 165 0.58 15.50 -5.52
CA THR A 165 1.77 14.92 -6.15
C THR A 165 2.58 14.26 -5.03
N LYS A 166 2.60 12.93 -4.96
CA LYS A 166 3.36 12.20 -3.94
C LYS A 166 4.79 12.76 -3.85
N GLU A 167 5.25 13.10 -2.64
CA GLU A 167 6.56 12.61 -2.22
C GLU A 167 6.45 11.09 -2.35
N ASN A 168 7.36 10.46 -3.11
CA ASN A 168 7.42 9.01 -3.15
C ASN A 168 7.25 8.49 -1.71
N GLU A 169 6.46 7.42 -1.53
CA GLU A 169 6.60 6.62 -0.29
C GLU A 169 8.11 6.48 -0.10
N GLU A 170 8.66 7.05 0.99
CA GLU A 170 10.08 6.92 1.25
C GLU A 170 10.39 5.45 1.02
N VAL A 171 11.29 5.16 0.07
CA VAL A 171 11.70 3.79 -0.18
C VAL A 171 12.26 3.33 1.15
N LEU A 172 11.45 2.55 1.88
CA LEU A 172 11.87 2.04 3.17
C LEU A 172 13.15 1.29 2.90
N THR A 173 14.24 1.74 3.51
CA THR A 173 15.51 1.04 3.41
C THR A 173 15.50 -0.05 4.47
N GLY A 174 15.76 -1.29 4.06
CA GLY A 174 15.93 -2.41 4.98
C GLY A 174 14.66 -3.11 5.49
N TYR A 175 13.48 -2.89 4.90
CA TYR A 175 12.28 -3.67 5.25
C TYR A 175 12.43 -5.15 4.87
N THR A 176 12.13 -6.04 5.81
CA THR A 176 12.38 -7.49 5.74
C THR A 176 11.10 -8.32 5.60
N VAL A 177 11.25 -9.60 5.26
CA VAL A 177 10.15 -10.56 5.23
C VAL A 177 9.57 -10.78 6.63
N ASP A 178 10.41 -10.79 7.67
CA ASP A 178 9.95 -10.96 9.05
C ASP A 178 9.12 -9.76 9.52
N GLU A 179 9.49 -8.54 9.15
CA GLU A 179 8.67 -7.35 9.41
C GLU A 179 7.34 -7.39 8.63
N MET A 180 7.36 -7.88 7.38
CA MET A 180 6.14 -8.12 6.62
C MET A 180 5.20 -9.10 7.31
N VAL A 181 5.73 -10.22 7.79
CA VAL A 181 4.95 -11.24 8.48
C VAL A 181 4.45 -10.71 9.83
N SER A 182 5.31 -10.08 10.63
CA SER A 182 4.96 -9.52 11.94
C SER A 182 3.86 -8.47 11.83
N CYS A 183 3.94 -7.60 10.81
CA CYS A 183 2.90 -6.61 10.52
C CYS A 183 1.56 -7.28 10.18
N TRP A 184 1.59 -8.28 9.28
CA TRP A 184 0.38 -9.03 8.94
C TRP A 184 -0.20 -9.78 10.16
N GLU A 185 0.63 -10.47 10.95
CA GLU A 185 0.21 -11.20 12.16
C GLU A 185 -0.48 -10.29 13.17
N TYR A 186 0.10 -9.12 13.45
CA TYR A 186 -0.49 -8.14 14.36
C TYR A 186 -1.92 -7.76 13.94
N TYR A 187 -2.14 -7.38 12.67
CA TYR A 187 -3.48 -7.01 12.23
C TYR A 187 -4.41 -8.20 12.04
N ARG A 188 -3.89 -9.38 11.74
CA ARG A 188 -4.63 -10.64 11.65
C ARG A 188 -5.20 -11.03 13.01
N GLU A 189 -4.37 -11.03 14.06
CA GLU A 189 -4.80 -11.34 15.43
C GLU A 189 -5.86 -10.38 15.93
N LEU A 190 -5.71 -9.09 15.62
CA LEU A 190 -6.73 -8.11 15.96
C LEU A 190 -8.03 -8.38 15.18
N GLU A 191 -7.95 -8.63 13.88
CA GLU A 191 -9.13 -8.95 13.07
C GLU A 191 -9.89 -10.17 13.64
N ASP A 192 -9.19 -11.28 13.91
CA ASP A 192 -9.75 -12.51 14.51
C ASP A 192 -10.43 -12.25 15.87
N LYS A 193 -9.98 -11.24 16.63
CA LYS A 193 -10.57 -10.86 17.92
C LYS A 193 -11.88 -10.07 17.78
N TYR A 194 -12.03 -9.30 16.70
CA TYR A 194 -13.17 -8.37 16.54
C TYR A 194 -14.22 -8.86 15.54
N THR A 195 -13.91 -9.86 14.73
CA THR A 195 -14.85 -10.48 13.78
C THR A 195 -15.15 -11.92 14.21
N PHE A 196 -16.44 -12.27 14.33
CA PHE A 196 -16.88 -13.66 14.61
C PHE A 196 -17.12 -14.47 13.34
N LEU A 197 -17.19 -13.76 12.22
CA LEU A 197 -17.20 -14.35 10.91
C LEU A 197 -15.75 -14.68 10.58
N SER A 198 -15.31 -15.91 10.83
CA SER A 198 -14.18 -16.49 10.07
C SER A 198 -14.59 -16.59 8.60
N LEU A 199 -14.82 -15.45 7.95
CA LEU A 199 -14.74 -15.35 6.51
C LEU A 199 -13.37 -15.91 6.16
N ASN A 200 -13.30 -16.82 5.20
CA ASN A 200 -12.03 -17.34 4.71
C ASN A 200 -11.26 -16.16 4.08
N LEU A 201 -10.58 -15.38 4.91
CA LEU A 201 -10.01 -14.05 4.69
C LEU A 201 -8.75 -14.09 3.82
N LEU A 202 -8.82 -14.85 2.73
CA LEU A 202 -7.87 -14.69 1.64
C LEU A 202 -7.88 -13.24 1.16
N ASP A 203 -9.01 -12.53 1.26
CA ASP A 203 -9.12 -11.15 0.80
C ASP A 203 -8.30 -10.20 1.68
N PHE A 204 -8.40 -10.29 3.00
CA PHE A 204 -7.53 -9.52 3.89
C PHE A 204 -6.05 -9.89 3.68
N ASP A 205 -5.73 -11.18 3.74
CA ASP A 205 -4.34 -11.66 3.67
C ASP A 205 -3.70 -11.27 2.33
N LYS A 206 -4.38 -11.55 1.20
CA LYS A 206 -3.87 -11.20 -0.13
C LYS A 206 -3.72 -9.69 -0.28
N ASN A 207 -4.67 -8.89 0.22
CA ASN A 207 -4.63 -7.44 0.02
C ASN A 207 -3.54 -6.80 0.88
N MET A 208 -3.41 -7.23 2.14
CA MET A 208 -2.35 -6.78 3.03
C MET A 208 -0.97 -7.16 2.49
N PHE A 209 -0.74 -8.44 2.13
CA PHE A 209 0.54 -8.84 1.56
C PHE A 209 0.84 -8.17 0.23
N ASN A 210 -0.15 -8.02 -0.67
CA ASN A 210 0.09 -7.28 -1.92
C ASN A 210 0.48 -5.83 -1.67
N TYR A 211 -0.12 -5.18 -0.68
CA TYR A 211 0.26 -3.82 -0.29
C TYR A 211 1.69 -3.78 0.25
N LEU A 212 2.01 -4.61 1.24
CA LEU A 212 3.34 -4.64 1.87
C LEU A 212 4.44 -5.03 0.88
N ILE A 213 4.17 -5.96 -0.04
CA ILE A 213 5.10 -6.30 -1.12
C ILE A 213 5.28 -5.12 -2.06
N ARG A 214 4.19 -4.44 -2.44
CA ARG A 214 4.24 -3.36 -3.44
C ARG A 214 4.98 -2.14 -2.94
N ASN A 215 4.76 -1.78 -1.68
CA ASN A 215 5.13 -0.49 -1.13
C ASN A 215 6.35 -0.58 -0.20
N LYS A 216 6.67 -1.76 0.33
CA LYS A 216 7.77 -1.95 1.30
C LYS A 216 8.80 -2.96 0.80
N LEU A 217 8.45 -4.25 0.76
CA LEU A 217 9.41 -5.33 0.50
C LEU A 217 9.98 -5.30 -0.94
N GLY A 218 9.12 -5.09 -1.94
CA GLY A 218 9.51 -5.03 -3.35
C GLY A 218 10.49 -3.88 -3.66
N PRO A 219 10.20 -2.64 -3.20
CA PRO A 219 11.13 -1.51 -3.32
C PRO A 219 12.50 -1.76 -2.70
N VAL A 220 12.59 -2.39 -1.51
CA VAL A 220 13.89 -2.76 -0.91
C VAL A 220 14.69 -3.68 -1.82
N PHE A 221 14.04 -4.72 -2.36
CA PHE A 221 14.69 -5.65 -3.29
C PHE A 221 15.17 -4.93 -4.57
N ALA A 222 14.32 -4.08 -5.15
CA ALA A 222 14.65 -3.30 -6.33
C ALA A 222 15.84 -2.36 -6.08
N GLN A 223 15.84 -1.63 -4.96
CA GLN A 223 16.90 -0.72 -4.57
C GLN A 223 18.24 -1.46 -4.38
N ASN A 224 18.24 -2.56 -3.61
CA ASN A 224 19.45 -3.38 -3.42
C ASN A 224 20.01 -3.92 -4.74
N LEU A 225 19.15 -4.29 -5.70
CA LEU A 225 19.59 -4.75 -7.01
C LEU A 225 20.23 -3.62 -7.83
N MET A 226 19.62 -2.43 -7.82
CA MET A 226 20.11 -1.24 -8.54
C MET A 226 21.42 -0.72 -7.98
N ASP A 227 21.58 -0.75 -6.65
CA ASP A 227 22.79 -0.31 -5.96
C ASP A 227 23.96 -1.31 -6.06
N GLY A 228 23.75 -2.47 -6.68
CA GLY A 228 24.76 -3.52 -6.77
C GLY A 228 24.96 -4.31 -5.47
N ASN A 229 24.08 -4.13 -4.47
CA ASN A 229 24.05 -4.88 -3.22
C ASN A 229 23.46 -6.29 -3.42
N LEU A 230 24.07 -7.07 -4.33
CA LEU A 230 23.56 -8.37 -4.77
C LEU A 230 23.43 -9.40 -3.63
N THR A 231 24.27 -9.30 -2.60
CA THR A 231 24.17 -10.16 -1.41
C THR A 231 22.88 -9.90 -0.64
N GLU A 232 22.54 -8.64 -0.39
CA GLU A 232 21.29 -8.27 0.31
C GLU A 232 20.05 -8.58 -0.53
N ALA A 233 20.08 -8.26 -1.83
CA ALA A 233 19.00 -8.61 -2.75
C ALA A 233 18.78 -10.14 -2.80
N ARG A 234 19.86 -10.94 -2.82
CA ARG A 234 19.78 -12.40 -2.77
C ARG A 234 19.18 -12.88 -1.45
N ASN A 235 19.72 -12.43 -0.31
CA ASN A 235 19.27 -12.87 1.01
C ASN A 235 17.78 -12.54 1.22
N GLY A 236 17.33 -11.35 0.83
CA GLY A 236 15.91 -10.96 0.87
C GLY A 236 15.02 -11.82 -0.04
N MET A 237 15.49 -12.14 -1.25
CA MET A 237 14.78 -13.03 -2.17
C MET A 237 14.71 -14.48 -1.66
N GLU A 238 15.76 -14.98 -1.00
CA GLU A 238 15.79 -16.31 -0.39
C GLU A 238 14.80 -16.38 0.80
N ALA A 239 14.81 -15.38 1.69
CA ALA A 239 13.81 -15.28 2.76
C ALA A 239 12.37 -15.22 2.20
N PHE A 240 12.16 -14.47 1.11
CA PHE A 240 10.85 -14.41 0.48
C PHE A 240 10.49 -15.74 -0.19
N THR A 241 11.46 -16.46 -0.75
CA THR A 241 11.27 -17.81 -1.28
C THR A 241 10.79 -18.77 -0.19
N ASP A 242 11.45 -18.76 0.97
CA ASP A 242 11.10 -19.61 2.11
C ASP A 242 9.70 -19.27 2.64
N PHE A 243 9.33 -17.98 2.68
CA PHE A 243 7.96 -17.55 2.97
C PHE A 243 6.96 -18.11 1.95
N LEU A 244 7.22 -18.00 0.64
CA LEU A 244 6.34 -18.57 -0.37
C LEU A 244 6.23 -20.10 -0.23
N GLU A 245 7.31 -20.80 0.12
CA GLU A 245 7.32 -22.25 0.40
C GLU A 245 6.49 -22.63 1.62
N SER A 246 6.36 -21.76 2.63
CA SER A 246 5.56 -22.04 3.83
C SER A 246 4.05 -21.75 3.66
N ARG A 247 3.66 -20.91 2.70
CA ARG A 247 2.25 -20.49 2.48
C ARG A 247 1.47 -21.38 1.52
N ASP A 248 0.15 -21.39 1.64
CA ASP A 248 -0.70 -22.18 0.76
C ASP A 248 -0.72 -21.65 -0.68
N LYS A 249 -1.10 -22.53 -1.62
CA LYS A 249 -1.15 -22.23 -3.06
C LYS A 249 -2.11 -21.10 -3.40
N LYS A 250 -3.24 -21.00 -2.68
CA LYS A 250 -4.31 -20.04 -2.95
C LYS A 250 -3.84 -18.62 -2.62
N LEU A 251 -3.15 -18.43 -1.50
CA LEU A 251 -2.54 -17.15 -1.13
C LEU A 251 -1.44 -16.75 -2.12
N VAL A 252 -0.47 -17.64 -2.37
CA VAL A 252 0.66 -17.35 -3.29
C VAL A 252 0.18 -17.02 -4.70
N SER A 253 -0.87 -17.69 -5.19
CA SER A 253 -1.50 -17.38 -6.49
C SER A 253 -2.14 -15.98 -6.55
N ALA A 254 -2.47 -15.38 -5.39
CA ALA A 254 -3.09 -14.08 -5.29
C ALA A 254 -2.08 -12.94 -5.03
N LEU A 255 -0.79 -13.22 -4.88
CA LEU A 255 0.28 -12.22 -4.66
C LEU A 255 0.73 -11.58 -5.99
N VAL A 256 -0.16 -10.78 -6.55
CA VAL A 256 0.02 -10.08 -7.81
C VAL A 256 1.22 -9.13 -7.81
N SER A 257 1.50 -8.44 -6.68
CA SER A 257 2.62 -7.50 -6.55
C SER A 257 3.98 -8.17 -6.76
N SER A 258 4.11 -9.47 -6.47
CA SER A 258 5.33 -10.25 -6.72
C SER A 258 5.73 -10.25 -8.20
N GLY A 259 4.74 -10.12 -9.10
CA GLY A 259 4.99 -10.07 -10.54
C GLY A 259 5.89 -8.93 -10.95
N TYR A 260 5.63 -7.69 -10.49
CA TYR A 260 6.46 -6.56 -10.90
C TYR A 260 7.88 -6.69 -10.34
N PHE A 261 8.01 -6.78 -9.02
CA PHE A 261 9.29 -6.70 -8.32
C PHE A 261 10.18 -7.94 -8.50
N TYR A 262 9.60 -9.13 -8.64
CA TYR A 262 10.37 -10.38 -8.67
C TYR A 262 10.28 -11.16 -9.99
N ILE A 263 9.46 -10.72 -10.96
CA ILE A 263 9.47 -11.30 -12.32
C ILE A 263 9.93 -10.26 -13.34
N HIS A 264 9.29 -9.10 -13.41
CA HIS A 264 9.60 -8.12 -14.45
C HIS A 264 10.90 -7.38 -14.16
N PHE A 265 11.04 -6.81 -12.97
CA PHE A 265 12.18 -5.98 -12.59
C PHE A 265 13.54 -6.71 -12.70
N PRO A 266 13.72 -7.96 -12.22
CA PRO A 266 14.99 -8.65 -12.36
C PRO A 266 15.35 -8.96 -13.81
N VAL A 267 14.36 -9.19 -14.68
CA VAL A 267 14.59 -9.46 -16.11
C VAL A 267 15.03 -8.20 -16.84
N VAL A 268 14.41 -7.06 -16.55
CA VAL A 268 14.82 -5.75 -17.10
C VAL A 268 16.25 -5.42 -16.67
N ASN A 269 16.59 -5.76 -15.42
CA ASN A 269 17.89 -5.47 -14.82
C ASN A 269 18.86 -6.66 -14.84
N TYR A 270 18.71 -7.60 -15.78
CA TYR A 270 19.56 -8.80 -15.88
C TYR A 270 21.06 -8.46 -15.93
N GLY A 271 21.41 -7.37 -16.60
CA GLY A 271 22.79 -6.89 -16.71
C GLY A 271 23.48 -6.65 -15.36
N LEU A 272 22.73 -6.33 -14.29
CA LEU A 272 23.27 -6.02 -12.96
C LEU A 272 23.70 -7.27 -12.17
N TRP A 273 23.09 -8.42 -12.42
CA TRP A 273 23.28 -9.63 -11.60
C TRP A 273 23.71 -10.87 -12.38
N GLN A 274 23.73 -10.81 -13.72
CA GLN A 274 24.03 -11.96 -14.58
C GLN A 274 25.36 -12.68 -14.30
N GLN A 275 26.37 -11.97 -13.76
CA GLN A 275 27.68 -12.53 -13.44
C GLN A 275 27.72 -13.20 -12.06
N ASP A 276 26.74 -12.92 -11.19
CA ASP A 276 26.67 -13.51 -9.86
C ASP A 276 25.99 -14.89 -9.92
N LYS A 277 26.80 -15.93 -9.90
CA LYS A 277 26.33 -17.33 -9.92
C LYS A 277 25.42 -17.67 -8.74
N SER A 278 25.68 -17.11 -7.56
CA SER A 278 24.87 -17.36 -6.37
C SER A 278 23.50 -16.71 -6.51
N PHE A 279 23.44 -15.50 -7.04
CA PHE A 279 22.18 -14.83 -7.37
C PHE A 279 21.39 -15.62 -8.41
N VAL A 280 22.03 -16.09 -9.49
CA VAL A 280 21.39 -16.91 -10.54
C VAL A 280 20.76 -18.18 -9.94
N VAL A 281 21.47 -18.88 -9.05
CA VAL A 281 20.96 -20.09 -8.38
C VAL A 281 19.77 -19.77 -7.50
N ALA A 282 19.87 -18.72 -6.67
CA ALA A 282 18.78 -18.28 -5.80
C ALA A 282 17.55 -17.87 -6.61
N TYR A 283 17.72 -17.14 -7.70
CA TYR A 283 16.62 -16.71 -8.57
C TYR A 283 15.94 -17.90 -9.25
N LEU A 284 16.69 -18.90 -9.72
CA LEU A 284 16.11 -20.14 -10.26
C LEU A 284 15.28 -20.90 -9.20
N ARG A 285 15.76 -20.95 -7.95
CA ARG A 285 15.01 -21.55 -6.83
C ARG A 285 13.71 -20.78 -6.58
N PHE A 286 13.79 -19.46 -6.44
CA PHE A 286 12.64 -18.58 -6.26
C PHE A 286 11.57 -18.82 -7.35
N LEU A 287 11.98 -18.80 -8.63
CA LEU A 287 11.04 -18.99 -9.74
C LEU A 287 10.37 -20.37 -9.70
N LYS A 288 11.08 -21.44 -9.34
CA LYS A 288 10.49 -22.78 -9.20
C LYS A 288 9.40 -22.80 -8.14
N VAL A 289 9.67 -22.20 -6.97
CA VAL A 289 8.70 -22.11 -5.87
C VAL A 289 7.48 -21.30 -6.30
N LEU A 290 7.72 -20.10 -6.83
CA LEU A 290 6.66 -19.20 -7.28
C LEU A 290 5.76 -19.88 -8.32
N PHE A 291 6.32 -20.41 -9.41
CA PHE A 291 5.53 -21.06 -10.45
C PHE A 291 4.95 -22.42 -10.03
N GLY A 292 5.54 -23.11 -9.05
CA GLY A 292 4.93 -24.30 -8.44
C GLY A 292 3.66 -23.98 -7.65
N LYS A 293 3.58 -22.77 -7.08
CA LYS A 293 2.47 -22.33 -6.22
C LYS A 293 1.52 -21.32 -6.84
N SER A 294 1.85 -20.69 -7.96
CA SER A 294 0.95 -19.76 -8.63
C SER A 294 0.11 -20.46 -9.70
N HIS A 295 -1.22 -20.31 -9.63
CA HIS A 295 -2.10 -20.56 -10.77
C HIS A 295 -1.92 -19.43 -11.77
N TYR A 296 -1.19 -19.67 -12.85
CA TYR A 296 -0.96 -18.65 -13.88
C TYR A 296 -2.22 -18.39 -14.72
N GLN A 297 -3.20 -17.68 -14.14
CA GLN A 297 -4.32 -17.07 -14.85
C GLN A 297 -4.08 -15.56 -14.98
N THR A 298 -3.32 -15.16 -15.98
CA THR A 298 -3.83 -14.34 -17.10
C THR A 298 -4.74 -13.12 -16.78
N LYS A 299 -4.61 -12.43 -15.65
CA LYS A 299 -5.39 -11.20 -15.36
C LYS A 299 -4.59 -9.90 -15.25
N GLN A 300 -3.28 -9.92 -15.50
CA GLN A 300 -2.47 -8.69 -15.62
C GLN A 300 -1.83 -8.56 -17.00
N TYR A 301 -2.66 -8.25 -18.00
CA TYR A 301 -2.28 -8.28 -19.42
C TYR A 301 -1.85 -6.97 -20.06
N TYR A 302 -1.80 -5.85 -19.33
CA TYR A 302 -1.74 -4.53 -19.99
C TYR A 302 -0.35 -3.89 -20.10
N LEU A 303 0.74 -4.66 -20.02
CA LEU A 303 2.09 -4.16 -20.33
C LEU A 303 2.85 -5.19 -21.19
N LYS A 304 3.13 -4.85 -22.45
CA LYS A 304 3.81 -5.70 -23.45
C LYS A 304 5.08 -6.35 -22.89
N TYR A 305 5.87 -5.58 -22.14
CA TYR A 305 7.14 -5.99 -21.55
C TYR A 305 7.00 -6.94 -20.36
N TYR A 306 6.00 -6.72 -19.51
CA TYR A 306 5.67 -7.62 -18.40
C TYR A 306 5.39 -9.06 -18.87
N ARG A 307 4.62 -9.19 -19.96
CA ARG A 307 4.31 -10.50 -20.58
C ARG A 307 5.56 -11.19 -21.12
N ARG A 308 6.52 -10.44 -21.67
CA ARG A 308 7.79 -11.00 -22.18
C ARG A 308 8.64 -11.53 -21.03
N ALA A 309 8.84 -10.74 -19.98
CA ALA A 309 9.59 -11.15 -18.79
C ALA A 309 8.97 -12.38 -18.10
N THR A 310 7.64 -12.39 -17.97
CA THR A 310 6.88 -13.54 -17.49
C THR A 310 7.15 -14.81 -18.30
N ASN A 311 7.01 -14.74 -19.63
CA ASN A 311 7.20 -15.92 -20.47
C ASN A 311 8.65 -16.43 -20.39
N ALA A 312 9.61 -15.53 -20.27
CA ALA A 312 11.02 -15.86 -20.12
C ALA A 312 11.30 -16.57 -18.79
N THR A 313 10.76 -16.07 -17.68
CA THR A 313 10.90 -16.70 -16.35
C THR A 313 10.17 -18.04 -16.27
N TYR A 314 9.00 -18.18 -16.88
CA TYR A 314 8.30 -19.46 -16.97
C TYR A 314 9.12 -20.51 -17.75
N LYS A 315 9.68 -20.14 -18.91
CA LYS A 315 10.58 -21.02 -19.70
C LYS A 315 11.86 -21.34 -18.94
N THR A 316 12.38 -20.38 -18.17
CA THR A 316 13.58 -20.55 -17.33
C THR A 316 13.39 -21.65 -16.31
N VAL A 317 12.20 -21.73 -15.68
CA VAL A 317 11.85 -22.83 -14.78
C VAL A 317 11.75 -24.15 -15.53
N GLY A 318 11.00 -24.19 -16.64
CA GLY A 318 10.79 -25.43 -17.41
C GLY A 318 12.08 -26.03 -17.98
N LEU A 319 13.05 -25.17 -18.35
CA LEU A 319 14.37 -25.59 -18.86
C LEU A 319 15.44 -25.68 -17.76
N ASN A 320 15.11 -25.30 -16.52
CA ASN A 320 16.06 -25.14 -15.43
C ASN A 320 17.33 -24.36 -15.85
N SER A 321 17.14 -23.26 -16.58
CA SER A 321 18.22 -22.55 -17.26
C SER A 321 17.89 -21.07 -17.36
N ILE A 322 18.84 -20.18 -17.02
CA ILE A 322 18.62 -18.73 -17.07
C ILE A 322 18.64 -18.15 -18.50
N LYS A 323 19.01 -18.96 -19.49
CA LYS A 323 19.12 -18.54 -20.90
C LYS A 323 17.86 -17.83 -21.45
N PRO A 324 16.62 -18.25 -21.14
CA PRO A 324 15.44 -17.53 -21.61
C PRO A 324 15.30 -16.12 -21.02
N VAL A 325 15.70 -15.91 -19.76
CA VAL A 325 15.78 -14.56 -19.16
C VAL A 325 16.85 -13.72 -19.86
N ALA A 326 18.06 -14.26 -20.02
CA ALA A 326 19.13 -13.57 -20.75
C ALA A 326 18.69 -13.16 -22.16
N LYS A 327 18.04 -14.08 -22.89
CA LYS A 327 17.54 -13.79 -24.24
C LYS A 327 16.44 -12.74 -24.25
N SER A 328 15.57 -12.74 -23.25
CA SER A 328 14.54 -11.71 -23.12
C SER A 328 15.13 -10.34 -22.82
N TYR A 329 16.19 -10.28 -22.00
CA TYR A 329 16.92 -9.05 -21.73
C TYR A 329 17.55 -8.50 -23.01
N GLU A 330 18.35 -9.31 -23.73
CA GLU A 330 18.97 -8.92 -25.00
C GLU A 330 17.95 -8.39 -26.02
N LEU A 331 16.83 -9.11 -26.21
CA LEU A 331 15.87 -8.78 -27.28
C LEU A 331 15.00 -7.56 -26.98
N TYR A 332 14.77 -7.24 -25.71
CA TYR A 332 13.72 -6.29 -25.33
C TYR A 332 14.17 -5.18 -24.39
N PHE A 333 15.26 -5.36 -23.63
CA PHE A 333 15.61 -4.46 -22.52
C PHE A 333 17.05 -3.93 -22.57
N GLU A 334 17.96 -4.61 -23.27
CA GLU A 334 19.36 -4.18 -23.42
C GLU A 334 19.48 -2.77 -24.04
N HIS A 335 18.59 -2.43 -24.97
CA HIS A 335 18.56 -1.10 -25.59
C HIS A 335 17.77 -0.05 -24.78
N GLU A 336 16.82 -0.46 -23.96
CA GLU A 336 16.02 0.46 -23.11
C GLU A 336 16.77 0.88 -21.84
N SER A 337 17.59 -0.02 -21.27
CA SER A 337 18.41 0.23 -20.08
C SER A 337 19.50 1.31 -20.27
N ARG A 338 19.78 1.74 -21.51
CA ARG A 338 20.69 2.86 -21.80
C ARG A 338 20.03 4.25 -21.65
N HIS A 339 18.71 4.31 -21.47
CA HIS A 339 17.94 5.55 -21.40
C HIS A 339 17.19 5.76 -20.07
N LEU A 340 17.50 4.95 -19.05
CA LEU A 340 16.83 4.95 -17.73
C LEU A 340 17.77 5.33 -16.57
N VAL A 341 18.83 6.09 -16.83
CA VAL A 341 19.66 6.73 -15.79
C VAL A 341 19.24 8.17 -15.61
#